data_AF-A0A0C9TB73-F1
#
_entry.id   AF-A0A0C9TB73-F1
#
_cell.length_a   1.000
_cell.length_b   1.000
_cell.length_c   1.000
_cell.angle_alpha   90.00
_cell.angle_beta   90.00
_cell.angle_gamma   90.00
#
_symmetry.space_group_name_H-M   'P 1'
#
loop_
_entity.id
_entity.type
_entity.pdbx_description
1 polymer ?
#
loop_
_entity_poly.entity_id
_entity_poly.type
_entity_poly.pdbx_seq_one_letter_code
_entity_poly.pdbx_strand_id
1 'polypeptide(L)'
;MPTARSLGLVSLPDLPVRREGIETACVYTRVAESFNRVGNFEAFSPPESAYFLGGGQQGPDYEGLRISGEWTVKRVLKLKTVDLDAGDAWGNEMRFEVARQNARMVAAWQAY
;
A
#
# COMPACT_ATOMS: atom_id res chain seq x y z
N MET A 1 -1.96 2.04 17.83
CA MET A 1 -2.17 1.28 16.57
C MET A 1 -1.24 1.82 15.49
N PRO A 2 -0.66 0.97 14.61
CA PRO A 2 0.10 1.43 13.44
C PRO A 2 -0.76 2.34 12.56
N THR A 3 -0.23 3.50 12.17
CA THR A 3 -0.94 4.48 11.33
C THR A 3 0.05 5.43 10.64
N ALA A 4 -0.34 5.97 9.50
CA ALA A 4 0.38 7.08 8.88
C ALA A 4 0.28 8.34 9.77
N ARG A 5 1.29 9.21 9.69
CA ARG A 5 1.36 10.43 10.51
C ARG A 5 0.91 11.66 9.74
N SER A 6 0.32 12.58 10.49
CA SER A 6 -0.04 13.93 10.03
C SER A 6 1.11 14.88 10.32
N LEU A 7 1.64 15.52 9.28
CA LEU A 7 2.68 16.53 9.43
C LEU A 7 2.13 17.95 9.34
N GLY A 8 1.19 18.21 8.43
CA GLY A 8 0.65 19.54 8.24
C GLY A 8 -0.62 19.57 7.40
N LEU A 9 -1.41 20.63 7.58
CA LEU A 9 -2.62 20.91 6.82
C LEU A 9 -2.57 22.36 6.36
N VAL A 10 -2.67 22.58 5.05
CA VAL A 10 -2.71 23.92 4.46
C VAL A 10 -4.13 24.18 3.96
N SER A 11 -4.77 25.23 4.50
CA SER A 11 -6.11 25.65 4.11
C SER A 11 -6.06 26.55 2.87
N LEU A 12 -6.98 26.34 1.93
CA LEU A 12 -7.16 27.14 0.73
C LEU A 12 -8.61 27.66 0.69
N PRO A 13 -8.95 28.66 1.52
CA PRO A 13 -10.35 29.06 1.75
C PRO A 13 -11.02 29.65 0.50
N ASP A 14 -10.25 30.26 -0.39
CA ASP A 14 -10.77 30.87 -1.63
C ASP A 14 -11.00 29.85 -2.76
N LEU A 15 -10.70 28.57 -2.53
CA LEU A 15 -10.85 27.50 -3.51
C LEU A 15 -12.02 26.57 -3.12
N PRO A 16 -13.22 26.74 -3.73
CA PRO A 16 -14.38 25.91 -3.42
C PRO A 16 -14.25 24.49 -4.01
N VAL A 17 -14.69 23.48 -3.26
CA VAL A 17 -14.74 22.07 -3.67
C VAL A 17 -16.17 21.58 -3.55
N ARG A 18 -16.71 20.99 -4.62
CA ARG A 18 -18.05 20.38 -4.61
C ARG A 18 -17.99 18.93 -4.14
N ARG A 19 -18.70 18.61 -3.06
CA ARG A 19 -18.95 17.27 -2.54
C ARG A 19 -20.48 17.11 -2.40
N GLU A 20 -20.97 16.58 -1.28
CA GLU A 20 -22.38 16.66 -0.90
C GLU A 20 -22.84 18.12 -0.70
N GLY A 21 -21.90 19.00 -0.29
CA GLY A 21 -22.07 20.46 -0.21
C GLY A 21 -20.92 21.22 -0.90
N ILE A 22 -20.90 22.55 -0.78
CA ILE A 22 -19.74 23.37 -1.16
C ILE A 22 -18.82 23.49 0.06
N GLU A 23 -17.61 22.93 -0.05
CA GLU A 23 -16.55 22.98 0.95
C GLU A 23 -15.37 23.83 0.46
N THR A 24 -14.33 23.97 1.29
CA THR A 24 -13.07 24.64 0.91
C THR A 24 -11.95 23.63 0.76
N ALA A 25 -11.05 23.88 -0.19
CA ALA A 25 -9.92 23.00 -0.44
C ALA A 25 -8.90 23.05 0.71
N CYS A 26 -8.20 21.95 0.91
CA CYS A 26 -7.01 21.89 1.74
C CYS A 26 -6.01 20.89 1.15
N VAL A 27 -4.73 21.04 1.53
CA VAL A 27 -3.67 20.09 1.21
C VAL A 27 -3.13 19.51 2.50
N TYR A 28 -3.14 18.19 2.61
CA TYR A 28 -2.69 17.45 3.78
C TYR A 28 -1.34 16.77 3.50
N THR A 29 -0.33 17.08 4.31
CA THR A 29 0.97 16.41 4.27
C THR A 29 0.95 15.17 5.14
N ARG A 30 0.76 14.02 4.49
CA ARG A 30 0.82 12.69 5.12
C ARG A 30 2.23 12.13 5.07
N VAL A 31 2.69 11.52 6.16
CA VAL A 31 4.01 10.89 6.30
C VAL A 31 3.86 9.40 6.64
N ALA A 32 4.61 8.56 5.94
CA ALA A 32 4.71 7.12 6.19
C ALA A 32 6.06 6.60 5.66
N GLU A 33 6.54 5.46 6.13
CA GLU A 33 7.75 4.81 5.58
C GLU A 33 7.54 4.31 4.15
N SER A 34 6.30 3.99 3.77
CA SER A 34 5.90 3.59 2.43
C SER A 34 4.44 3.93 2.18
N PHE A 35 4.09 4.11 0.90
CA PHE A 35 2.71 4.24 0.43
C PHE A 35 2.25 3.02 -0.38
N ASN A 36 3.01 1.92 -0.35
CA ASN A 36 2.61 0.66 -0.98
C ASN A 36 1.32 0.13 -0.34
N ARG A 37 0.46 -0.42 -1.21
CA ARG A 37 -0.81 -1.05 -0.87
C ARG A 37 -0.90 -2.39 -1.58
N VAL A 38 -1.83 -3.25 -1.14
CA VAL A 38 -2.14 -4.51 -1.83
C VAL A 38 -2.46 -4.27 -3.31
N GLY A 39 -3.24 -3.21 -3.60
CA GLY A 39 -3.56 -2.80 -4.98
C GLY A 39 -2.36 -2.48 -5.88
N ASN A 40 -1.19 -2.15 -5.33
CA ASN A 40 0.02 -1.98 -6.16
C ASN A 40 0.50 -3.33 -6.71
N PHE A 41 0.36 -4.42 -5.95
CA PHE A 41 0.70 -5.77 -6.42
C PHE A 41 -0.38 -6.32 -7.36
N GLU A 42 -1.66 -6.06 -7.07
CA GLU A 42 -2.78 -6.42 -7.94
C GLU A 42 -2.71 -5.68 -9.28
N ALA A 43 -2.15 -4.47 -9.34
CA ALA A 43 -1.94 -3.78 -10.61
C ALA A 43 -0.92 -4.49 -11.52
N PHE A 44 0.05 -5.22 -10.96
CA PHE A 44 1.03 -6.02 -11.70
C PHE A 44 0.57 -7.47 -11.93
N SER A 45 -0.35 -7.97 -11.10
CA SER A 45 -0.94 -9.30 -11.22
C SER A 45 -2.45 -9.21 -11.00
N PRO A 46 -3.21 -8.64 -11.96
CA PRO A 46 -4.64 -8.44 -11.78
C PRO A 46 -5.37 -9.79 -11.72
N PRO A 47 -6.44 -9.93 -10.92
CA PRO A 47 -7.28 -11.11 -10.97
C PRO A 47 -7.92 -11.23 -12.36
N GLU A 48 -8.13 -12.46 -12.84
CA GLU A 48 -8.68 -12.72 -14.18
C GLU A 48 -10.03 -12.00 -14.42
N SER A 49 -10.82 -11.79 -13.36
CA SER A 49 -12.11 -11.10 -13.40
C SER A 49 -12.02 -9.57 -13.28
N ALA A 50 -10.83 -8.98 -13.09
CA ALA A 50 -10.67 -7.53 -12.91
C ALA A 50 -11.30 -6.73 -14.06
N TYR A 51 -11.06 -7.17 -15.30
CA TYR A 51 -11.57 -6.53 -16.53
C TYR A 51 -13.08 -6.60 -16.69
N PHE A 52 -13.74 -7.55 -16.02
CA PHE A 52 -15.19 -7.76 -16.16
C PHE A 52 -16.02 -6.65 -15.51
N LEU A 53 -15.51 -5.99 -14.45
CA LEU A 53 -16.19 -4.89 -13.75
C LEU A 53 -15.64 -3.51 -14.12
N GLY A 54 -14.89 -3.39 -15.23
CA GLY A 54 -14.18 -2.16 -15.59
C GLY A 54 -12.99 -1.85 -14.67
N GLY A 55 -12.55 -2.82 -13.87
CA GLY A 55 -11.24 -2.81 -13.22
C GLY A 55 -10.16 -3.39 -14.15
N GLY A 56 -8.88 -3.29 -13.79
CA GLY A 56 -7.79 -3.78 -14.66
C GLY A 56 -7.20 -2.65 -15.50
N GLN A 57 -6.18 -2.01 -14.93
CA GLN A 57 -5.51 -0.85 -15.54
C GLN A 57 -4.52 -1.27 -16.65
N GLN A 58 -3.98 -2.49 -16.57
CA GLN A 58 -2.96 -3.04 -17.47
C GLN A 58 -2.94 -4.57 -17.39
N GLY A 59 -2.31 -5.24 -18.36
CA GLY A 59 -2.04 -6.69 -18.34
C GLY A 59 -1.07 -7.11 -17.22
N PRO A 60 -0.90 -8.41 -16.96
CA PRO A 60 0.05 -8.88 -15.96
C PRO A 60 1.50 -8.52 -16.37
N ASP A 61 2.24 -7.98 -15.41
CA ASP A 61 3.67 -7.69 -15.51
C ASP A 61 4.37 -8.29 -14.28
N TYR A 62 4.83 -9.53 -14.44
CA TYR A 62 5.47 -10.30 -13.38
C TYR A 62 6.86 -9.78 -13.02
N GLU A 63 7.53 -9.07 -13.93
CA GLU A 63 8.82 -8.46 -13.63
C GLU A 63 8.63 -7.23 -12.75
N GLY A 64 7.66 -6.38 -13.08
CA GLY A 64 7.22 -5.28 -12.21
C GLY A 64 6.77 -5.78 -10.83
N LEU A 65 6.03 -6.90 -10.79
CA LEU A 65 5.63 -7.56 -9.54
C LEU A 65 6.85 -8.00 -8.72
N ARG A 66 7.84 -8.64 -9.37
CA ARG A 66 9.07 -9.12 -8.73
C ARG A 66 9.86 -7.95 -8.13
N ILE A 67 10.09 -6.90 -8.91
CA ILE A 67 10.82 -5.70 -8.48
C ILE A 67 10.11 -5.03 -7.28
N SER A 68 8.78 -4.89 -7.35
CA SER A 68 7.99 -4.31 -6.26
C SER A 68 8.05 -5.14 -4.97
N GLY A 69 8.00 -6.47 -5.12
CA GLY A 69 8.12 -7.42 -4.01
C GLY A 69 9.48 -7.36 -3.33
N GLU A 70 10.56 -7.46 -4.10
CA GLU A 70 11.94 -7.38 -3.61
C GLU A 70 12.23 -6.04 -2.93
N TRP A 71 11.75 -4.93 -3.53
CA TRP A 71 11.88 -3.61 -2.92
C TRP A 71 11.13 -3.56 -1.58
N THR A 72 9.94 -4.13 -1.49
CA THR A 72 9.13 -4.17 -0.25
C THR A 72 9.82 -5.00 0.84
N VAL A 73 10.35 -6.17 0.48
CA VAL A 73 11.12 -7.04 1.38
C VAL A 73 12.34 -6.31 1.93
N LYS A 74 13.10 -5.64 1.07
CA LYS A 74 14.36 -4.97 1.45
C LYS A 74 14.15 -3.65 2.19
N ARG A 75 13.22 -2.81 1.74
CA ARG A 75 13.09 -1.41 2.22
C ARG A 75 11.98 -1.21 3.23
N VAL A 76 10.86 -1.93 3.11
CA VAL A 76 9.67 -1.73 3.97
C VAL A 76 9.70 -2.73 5.12
N LEU A 77 9.65 -4.02 4.81
CA LEU A 77 9.61 -5.08 5.82
C LEU A 77 10.98 -5.36 6.44
N LYS A 78 12.06 -5.06 5.70
CA LYS A 78 13.45 -5.25 6.12
C LYS A 78 13.69 -6.68 6.63
N LEU A 79 13.17 -7.67 5.89
CA LEU A 79 13.26 -9.08 6.27
C LEU A 79 14.71 -9.55 6.21
N LYS A 80 15.29 -9.87 7.36
CA LYS A 80 16.68 -10.37 7.44
C LYS A 80 16.81 -11.85 7.12
N THR A 81 15.69 -12.57 7.03
CA THR A 81 15.62 -14.00 6.73
C THR A 81 15.67 -14.31 5.23
N VAL A 82 15.71 -13.28 4.39
CA VAL A 82 15.72 -13.40 2.93
C VAL A 82 16.97 -12.74 2.38
N ASP A 83 17.81 -13.52 1.70
CA ASP A 83 18.92 -13.01 0.90
C ASP A 83 18.52 -12.89 -0.57
N LEU A 84 18.18 -11.67 -0.99
CA LEU A 84 17.79 -11.37 -2.36
C LEU A 84 18.96 -11.51 -3.35
N ASP A 85 20.21 -11.30 -2.90
CA ASP A 85 21.39 -11.39 -3.76
C ASP A 85 21.76 -12.87 -4.00
N ALA A 86 21.44 -13.75 -3.05
CA ALA A 86 21.52 -15.20 -3.21
C ALA A 86 20.35 -15.82 -4.00
N GLY A 87 19.30 -15.03 -4.31
CA GLY A 87 18.12 -15.49 -5.03
C GLY A 87 17.11 -16.25 -4.18
N ASP A 88 17.05 -15.99 -2.87
CA ASP A 88 16.10 -16.64 -1.97
C ASP A 88 14.64 -16.36 -2.37
N ALA A 89 13.79 -17.38 -2.16
CA ALA A 89 12.35 -17.24 -2.36
C ALA A 89 11.72 -16.31 -1.31
N TRP A 90 11.45 -15.07 -1.69
CA TRP A 90 10.97 -14.03 -0.76
C TRP A 90 9.44 -13.98 -0.58
N GLY A 91 8.67 -14.50 -1.54
CA GLY A 91 7.22 -14.31 -1.61
C GLY A 91 6.44 -14.91 -0.43
N ASN A 92 6.84 -16.08 0.07
CA ASN A 92 6.20 -16.69 1.23
C ASN A 92 6.49 -15.92 2.52
N GLU A 93 7.76 -15.60 2.77
CA GLU A 93 8.20 -14.84 3.94
C GLU A 93 7.51 -13.47 4.00
N MET A 94 7.46 -12.77 2.87
CA MET A 94 6.75 -11.49 2.75
C MET A 94 5.27 -11.64 3.10
N ARG A 95 4.57 -12.65 2.53
CA ARG A 95 3.14 -12.86 2.79
C ARG A 95 2.85 -13.14 4.25
N PHE A 96 3.65 -14.00 4.89
CA PHE A 96 3.45 -14.33 6.31
C PHE A 96 3.74 -13.14 7.23
N GLU A 97 4.75 -12.33 6.94
CA GLU A 97 5.01 -11.12 7.73
C GLU A 97 3.88 -10.09 7.56
N VAL A 98 3.41 -9.85 6.33
CA VAL A 98 2.26 -8.96 6.09
C VAL A 98 1.01 -9.46 6.81
N ALA A 99 0.71 -10.76 6.74
CA ALA A 99 -0.43 -11.35 7.44
C ALA A 99 -0.32 -11.16 8.96
N ARG A 100 0.87 -11.35 9.54
CA ARG A 100 1.15 -11.14 10.97
C ARG A 100 0.94 -9.69 11.38
N GLN A 101 1.45 -8.72 10.61
CA GLN A 101 1.28 -7.30 10.90
C GLN A 101 -0.19 -6.87 10.79
N ASN A 102 -0.90 -7.34 9.77
CA ASN A 102 -2.33 -7.08 9.60
C ASN A 102 -3.17 -7.67 10.74
N ALA A 103 -2.88 -8.91 11.17
CA ALA A 103 -3.58 -9.52 12.30
C ALA A 103 -3.42 -8.70 13.58
N ARG A 104 -2.21 -8.19 13.88
CA ARG A 104 -1.95 -7.31 15.02
C ARG A 104 -2.69 -5.98 14.91
N MET A 105 -2.70 -5.39 13.72
CA MET A 105 -3.39 -4.14 13.44
C MET A 105 -4.91 -4.28 13.65
N VAL A 106 -5.53 -5.30 13.04
CA VAL A 106 -6.97 -5.58 13.18
C VAL A 106 -7.32 -5.91 14.63
N ALA A 107 -6.52 -6.72 15.32
CA ALA A 107 -6.73 -7.01 16.74
C ALA A 107 -6.77 -5.72 17.58
N ALA A 108 -5.85 -4.78 17.32
CA ALA A 108 -5.85 -3.49 18.00
C ALA A 108 -7.06 -2.62 17.63
N TRP A 109 -7.62 -2.75 16.42
CA TRP A 109 -8.86 -2.07 16.00
C TRP A 109 -10.12 -2.62 16.64
N GLN A 110 -10.14 -3.89 17.05
CA GLN A 110 -11.30 -4.46 17.73
C GLN A 110 -11.28 -4.20 19.24
N ALA A 111 -10.10 -3.96 19.80
CA ALA A 111 -9.90 -3.76 21.24
C ALA A 111 -10.14 -2.32 21.70
N TYR A 112 -10.05 -1.34 20.79
CA TYR A 112 -10.18 0.10 21.05
C TYR A 112 -11.08 0.74 20.00
#